data_AF-A0A7J2NJ31-F1
#
_entry.id   AF-A0A7J2NJ31-F1
#
_cell.length_a   1.000
_cell.length_b   1.000
_cell.length_c   1.000
_cell.angle_alpha   90.00
_cell.angle_beta   90.00
_cell.angle_gamma   90.00
#
_symmetry.space_group_name_H-M   'P 1'
#
loop_
_entity.id
_entity.type
_entity.pdbx_description
1 polymer ?
#
loop_
_entity_poly.entity_id
_entity_poly.type
_entity_poly.pdbx_seq_one_letter_code
_entity_poly.pdbx_strand_id
1 'polypeptide(L)'
;TEDADAVLMTVGTVTGTARDVVDAYREKGKKVGLVKLRFLRPYPTEELRKVVSRVKAFGVYDRAVSFGVSGPNFIEAKSALYGLQVPTVNFITGLGGRDVTVDDVAKMFDALLEVAKTGKAKKPVVWLSTRGVDEW
;
A
#
# COMPACT_ATOMS: atom_id res chain seq x y z
N THR A 1 -9.98 -6.57 7.79
CA THR A 1 -8.52 -6.79 7.80
C THR A 1 -8.08 -7.80 8.85
N GLU A 2 -9.00 -8.46 9.56
CA GLU A 2 -8.69 -9.21 10.79
C GLU A 2 -7.81 -10.45 10.58
N ASP A 3 -7.84 -11.03 9.37
CA ASP A 3 -7.12 -12.24 8.98
C ASP A 3 -6.13 -12.00 7.83
N ALA A 4 -5.80 -10.75 7.51
CA ALA A 4 -4.96 -10.40 6.36
C ALA A 4 -3.46 -10.62 6.64
N ASP A 5 -2.76 -11.28 5.73
CA ASP A 5 -1.29 -11.34 5.71
C ASP A 5 -0.69 -10.03 5.17
N ALA A 6 -1.36 -9.41 4.20
CA ALA A 6 -0.93 -8.16 3.55
C ALA A 6 -2.06 -7.12 3.52
N VAL A 7 -1.75 -5.87 3.85
CA VAL A 7 -2.72 -4.76 3.78
C VAL A 7 -2.19 -3.62 2.93
N LEU A 8 -3.02 -3.09 2.03
CA LEU A 8 -2.75 -1.87 1.28
C LEU A 8 -3.58 -0.71 1.84
N MET A 9 -2.94 0.41 2.14
CA MET A 9 -3.61 1.67 2.44
C MET A 9 -3.72 2.53 1.17
N THR A 10 -4.93 3.02 0.90
CA THR A 10 -5.25 3.86 -0.25
C THR A 10 -5.96 5.14 0.18
N VAL A 11 -6.04 6.11 -0.73
CA VAL A 11 -6.78 7.37 -0.57
C VAL A 11 -7.55 7.69 -1.85
N GLY A 12 -8.71 8.34 -1.72
CA GLY A 12 -9.48 8.84 -2.86
C GLY A 12 -10.14 7.74 -3.71
N THR A 13 -10.10 7.92 -5.03
CA THR A 13 -10.86 7.11 -5.99
C THR A 13 -10.32 5.70 -6.18
N VAL A 14 -9.01 5.49 -6.06
CA VAL A 14 -8.38 4.16 -6.23
C VAL A 14 -8.90 3.14 -5.22
N THR A 15 -9.45 3.59 -4.09
CA THR A 15 -10.03 2.69 -3.09
C THR A 15 -11.17 1.84 -3.66
N GLY A 16 -11.91 2.32 -4.65
CA GLY A 16 -12.94 1.52 -5.35
C GLY A 16 -12.30 0.34 -6.07
N THR A 17 -11.38 0.62 -7.00
CA THR A 17 -10.60 -0.38 -7.72
C THR A 17 -9.90 -1.37 -6.80
N ALA A 18 -9.32 -0.88 -5.69
CA ALA A 18 -8.64 -1.73 -4.73
C ALA A 18 -9.59 -2.66 -3.96
N ARG A 19 -10.86 -2.28 -3.77
CA ARG A 19 -11.86 -3.16 -3.18
C ARG A 19 -12.17 -4.32 -4.11
N ASP A 20 -12.37 -4.04 -5.39
CA ASP A 20 -12.68 -5.08 -6.40
C ASP A 20 -11.54 -6.12 -6.47
N VAL A 21 -10.28 -5.68 -6.39
CA VAL A 21 -9.12 -6.59 -6.34
C VAL A 21 -9.10 -7.39 -5.04
N VAL A 22 -9.38 -6.78 -3.89
CA VAL A 22 -9.42 -7.46 -2.61
C VAL A 22 -10.48 -8.56 -2.61
N ASP A 23 -11.69 -8.26 -3.10
CA ASP A 23 -12.78 -9.22 -3.16
C ASP A 23 -12.39 -10.41 -4.06
N ALA A 24 -11.88 -10.14 -5.27
CA ALA A 24 -11.41 -11.18 -6.18
C ALA A 24 -10.23 -12.00 -5.62
N TYR A 25 -9.34 -11.40 -4.83
CA TYR A 25 -8.21 -12.10 -4.22
C TYR A 25 -8.66 -12.96 -3.04
N ARG A 26 -9.65 -12.48 -2.27
CA ARG A 26 -10.25 -13.20 -1.16
C ARG A 26 -11.01 -14.43 -1.62
N GLU A 27 -11.75 -14.34 -2.72
CA GLU A 27 -12.39 -15.49 -3.37
C GLU A 27 -11.37 -16.57 -3.78
N LYS A 28 -10.15 -16.15 -4.15
CA LYS A 28 -9.03 -17.05 -4.47
C LYS A 28 -8.24 -17.52 -3.24
N GLY A 29 -8.72 -17.25 -2.03
CA GLY A 29 -8.08 -17.65 -0.77
C GLY A 29 -6.84 -16.83 -0.38
N LYS A 30 -6.53 -15.73 -1.09
CA LYS A 30 -5.43 -14.84 -0.71
C LYS A 30 -5.84 -13.93 0.45
N LYS A 31 -5.06 -13.91 1.53
CA LYS A 31 -5.32 -13.13 2.75
C LYS A 31 -4.89 -11.67 2.60
N VAL A 32 -5.62 -10.89 1.81
CA VAL A 32 -5.32 -9.45 1.58
C VAL A 32 -6.34 -8.52 2.24
N GLY A 33 -5.92 -7.32 2.64
CA GLY A 33 -6.82 -6.34 3.22
C GLY A 33 -6.60 -4.92 2.70
N LEU A 34 -7.60 -4.07 2.93
CA LEU A 34 -7.60 -2.70 2.45
C LEU A 34 -7.87 -1.74 3.62
N VAL A 35 -7.13 -0.64 3.65
CA VAL A 35 -7.39 0.51 4.52
C VAL A 35 -7.67 1.71 3.62
N LYS A 36 -8.77 2.42 3.88
CA LYS A 36 -9.05 3.72 3.26
C LYS A 36 -8.66 4.82 4.23
N LEU A 37 -7.64 5.61 3.89
CA LEU A 37 -7.33 6.83 4.61
C LEU A 37 -8.42 7.87 4.31
N ARG A 38 -9.22 8.22 5.31
CA ARG A 38 -10.31 9.22 5.18
C ARG A 38 -9.88 10.61 5.61
N PHE A 39 -9.04 10.70 6.62
CA PHE A 39 -8.53 11.95 7.17
C PHE A 39 -7.01 11.88 7.22
N LEU A 40 -6.33 12.81 6.54
CA LEU A 40 -4.88 12.95 6.65
C LEU A 40 -4.49 13.74 7.91
N ARG A 41 -5.37 14.64 8.37
CA ARG A 41 -5.18 15.51 9.52
C ARG A 41 -6.51 15.62 10.30
N PRO A 42 -6.52 15.30 11.62
CA PRO A 42 -5.44 14.61 12.35
C PRO A 42 -5.14 13.22 11.74
N TYR A 43 -3.88 12.79 11.80
CA TYR A 43 -3.47 11.49 11.23
C TYR A 43 -3.88 10.34 12.17
N PRO A 44 -4.50 9.25 11.68
CA PRO A 44 -5.05 8.18 12.51
C PRO A 44 -3.97 7.18 12.95
N THR A 45 -3.02 7.66 13.76
CA THR A 45 -1.83 6.89 14.16
C THR A 45 -2.19 5.64 14.96
N GLU A 46 -3.09 5.74 15.93
CA GLU A 46 -3.44 4.61 16.80
C GLU A 46 -4.15 3.49 16.02
N GLU A 47 -5.11 3.86 15.18
CA GLU A 47 -5.87 2.95 14.34
C GLU A 47 -4.96 2.27 13.33
N LEU A 48 -4.06 3.04 12.70
CA LEU A 48 -3.11 2.48 11.75
C LEU A 48 -2.18 1.47 12.44
N ARG A 49 -1.64 1.79 13.61
CA ARG A 49 -0.78 0.87 14.38
C ARG A 49 -1.52 -0.40 14.77
N LYS A 50 -2.79 -0.32 15.18
CA LYS A 50 -3.63 -1.49 15.51
C LYS A 50 -3.83 -2.44 14.33
N VAL A 51 -3.98 -1.90 13.11
CA VAL A 51 -4.09 -2.71 11.90
C VAL A 51 -2.74 -3.30 11.52
N VAL A 52 -1.69 -2.47 11.46
CA VAL A 52 -0.39 -2.88 10.93
C VAL A 52 0.32 -3.88 11.85
N SER A 53 0.12 -3.81 13.18
CA SER A 53 0.71 -4.78 14.11
C SER A 53 0.23 -6.23 13.93
N ARG A 54 -0.82 -6.46 13.14
CA ARG A 54 -1.44 -7.78 12.91
C ARG A 54 -1.10 -8.38 11.55
N VAL A 55 -0.39 -7.66 10.69
CA VAL A 55 -0.11 -8.08 9.30
C VAL A 55 1.38 -8.33 9.09
N LYS A 56 1.71 -9.11 8.07
CA LYS A 56 3.09 -9.46 7.72
C LYS A 56 3.71 -8.47 6.73
N ALA A 57 2.89 -7.77 5.95
CA ALA A 57 3.33 -6.72 5.04
C ALA A 57 2.30 -5.59 4.95
N PHE A 58 2.79 -4.36 4.84
CA PHE A 58 1.96 -3.17 4.71
C PHE A 58 2.36 -2.36 3.48
N GLY A 59 1.37 -1.92 2.70
CA GLY A 59 1.58 -1.08 1.53
C GLY A 59 0.91 0.28 1.71
N VAL A 60 1.50 1.32 1.13
CA VAL A 60 0.88 2.64 1.04
C VAL A 60 0.90 3.08 -0.41
N TYR A 61 -0.28 3.32 -0.96
CA TYR A 61 -0.45 3.94 -2.26
C TYR A 61 -0.35 5.47 -2.15
N ASP A 62 0.42 6.07 -3.05
CA ASP A 62 0.51 7.51 -3.23
C ASP A 62 0.34 7.90 -4.71
N ARG A 63 -0.57 8.86 -4.96
CA ARG A 63 -0.67 9.60 -6.23
C ARG A 63 0.10 10.92 -6.17
N ALA A 64 1.22 10.93 -5.47
CA ALA A 64 2.05 12.10 -5.26
C ALA A 64 3.46 11.64 -4.89
N VAL A 65 4.44 12.52 -5.09
CA VAL A 65 5.82 12.28 -4.68
C VAL A 65 6.34 13.49 -3.93
N SER A 66 6.95 13.23 -2.78
CA SER A 66 7.88 14.16 -2.11
C SER A 66 9.28 13.86 -2.64
N PHE A 67 9.76 14.70 -3.55
CA PHE A 67 11.04 14.49 -4.25
C PHE A 67 12.20 14.23 -3.28
N GLY A 68 13.03 13.25 -3.62
CA GLY A 68 14.16 12.82 -2.78
C GLY A 68 13.80 11.81 -1.68
N VAL A 69 12.51 11.47 -1.49
CA VAL A 69 12.09 10.55 -0.42
C VAL A 69 11.13 9.47 -0.92
N SER A 70 9.83 9.75 -0.96
CA SER A 70 8.74 8.79 -1.24
C SER A 70 7.42 9.56 -1.39
N GLY A 71 6.29 8.88 -1.41
CA GLY A 71 4.98 9.52 -1.35
C GLY A 71 4.66 10.12 0.03
N PRO A 72 3.88 11.21 0.10
CA PRO A 72 3.60 11.92 1.35
C PRO A 72 2.82 11.06 2.36
N ASN A 73 1.87 10.22 1.93
CA ASN A 73 1.14 9.37 2.87
C ASN A 73 2.04 8.27 3.44
N PHE A 74 3.00 7.78 2.66
CA PHE A 74 3.98 6.83 3.15
C PHE A 74 4.92 7.43 4.21
N ILE A 75 5.34 8.69 4.07
CA ILE A 75 6.14 9.38 5.09
C ILE A 75 5.38 9.43 6.42
N GLU A 76 4.11 9.85 6.39
CA GLU A 76 3.24 9.90 7.56
C GLU A 76 3.03 8.52 8.17
N ALA A 77 2.77 7.50 7.33
CA ALA A 77 2.63 6.12 7.78
C ALA A 77 3.91 5.61 8.43
N LYS A 78 5.09 5.83 7.84
CA LYS A 78 6.38 5.41 8.42
C LYS A 78 6.64 6.08 9.77
N SER A 79 6.28 7.36 9.91
CA SER A 79 6.34 8.08 11.19
C SER A 79 5.39 7.47 12.23
N ALA A 80 4.13 7.26 11.88
CA ALA A 80 3.13 6.62 12.75
C ALA A 80 3.51 5.19 13.16
N LEU A 81 4.19 4.46 12.28
CA LEU A 81 4.65 3.09 12.49
C LEU A 81 6.03 3.00 13.12
N TYR A 82 6.64 4.11 13.56
CA TYR A 82 7.94 4.07 14.22
C TYR A 82 7.93 3.09 15.40
N GLY A 83 8.98 2.25 15.46
CA GLY A 83 9.10 1.14 16.42
C GLY A 83 8.44 -0.18 15.98
N LEU A 84 7.60 -0.20 14.95
CA LEU A 84 7.06 -1.44 14.38
C LEU A 84 7.99 -1.96 13.26
N GLN A 85 8.26 -3.26 13.27
CA GLN A 85 9.19 -3.93 12.33
C GLN A 85 8.47 -4.54 11.11
N VAL A 86 7.26 -4.09 10.81
CA VAL A 86 6.49 -4.62 9.68
C VAL A 86 7.06 -4.07 8.36
N PRO A 87 7.47 -4.94 7.42
CA PRO A 87 7.90 -4.52 6.09
C PRO A 87 6.83 -3.64 5.43
N THR A 88 7.23 -2.42 5.08
CA THR A 88 6.33 -1.37 4.58
C THR A 88 6.81 -0.88 3.22
N VAL A 89 5.94 -0.90 2.21
CA VAL A 89 6.27 -0.56 0.82
C VAL A 89 5.42 0.62 0.34
N ASN A 90 6.03 1.58 -0.34
CA ASN A 90 5.32 2.65 -1.03
C ASN A 90 5.09 2.29 -2.49
N PHE A 91 3.87 2.51 -2.98
CA PHE A 91 3.52 2.38 -4.39
C PHE A 91 3.15 3.76 -4.93
N ILE A 92 4.01 4.30 -5.78
CA ILE A 92 3.79 5.58 -6.47
C ILE A 92 3.21 5.28 -7.85
N THR A 93 1.99 5.73 -8.12
CA THR A 93 1.34 5.57 -9.42
C THR A 93 0.26 6.62 -9.65
N GLY A 94 -0.30 6.69 -10.87
CA GLY A 94 -1.32 7.69 -11.24
C GLY A 94 -0.79 9.12 -11.34
N LEU A 95 0.53 9.30 -11.41
CA LEU A 95 1.16 10.62 -11.59
C LEU A 95 0.75 11.24 -12.93
N GLY A 96 0.59 12.57 -12.93
CA GLY A 96 0.15 13.31 -14.13
C GLY A 96 -1.29 13.01 -14.55
N GLY A 97 -2.14 12.51 -13.64
CA GLY A 97 -3.53 12.20 -13.93
C GLY A 97 -3.73 10.89 -14.70
N ARG A 98 -2.70 10.04 -14.77
CA ARG A 98 -2.82 8.70 -15.37
C ARG A 98 -3.81 7.86 -14.56
N ASP A 99 -4.52 7.01 -15.28
CA ASP A 99 -5.43 6.05 -14.65
C ASP A 99 -4.65 5.04 -13.81
N VAL A 100 -5.29 4.51 -12.77
CA VAL A 100 -4.76 3.44 -11.92
C VAL A 100 -5.68 2.25 -12.06
N THR A 101 -5.22 1.27 -12.81
CA THR A 101 -6.02 0.15 -13.28
C THR A 101 -6.15 -0.95 -12.22
N VAL A 102 -7.08 -1.89 -12.45
CA VAL A 102 -7.20 -3.11 -11.66
C VAL A 102 -5.88 -3.90 -11.65
N ASP A 103 -5.18 -3.96 -12.79
CA ASP A 103 -3.89 -4.64 -12.92
C ASP A 103 -2.79 -3.98 -12.07
N ASP A 104 -2.75 -2.63 -12.04
CA ASP A 104 -1.82 -1.89 -11.18
C ASP A 104 -2.02 -2.26 -9.71
N VAL A 105 -3.27 -2.29 -9.24
CA VAL A 105 -3.57 -2.63 -7.85
C VAL A 105 -3.31 -4.11 -7.57
N ALA A 106 -3.59 -5.01 -8.51
CA ALA A 106 -3.25 -6.42 -8.41
C ALA A 106 -1.73 -6.62 -8.23
N LYS A 107 -0.90 -5.93 -9.02
CA LYS A 107 0.56 -5.91 -8.88
C LYS A 107 1.01 -5.42 -7.51
N MET A 108 0.37 -4.39 -6.95
CA MET A 108 0.67 -3.94 -5.58
C MET A 108 0.40 -5.04 -4.55
N PHE A 109 -0.74 -5.71 -4.64
CA PHE A 109 -1.08 -6.79 -3.72
C PHE A 109 -0.16 -8.01 -3.88
N ASP A 110 0.18 -8.39 -5.10
CA ASP A 110 1.11 -9.50 -5.33
C ASP A 110 2.51 -9.18 -4.80
N ALA A 111 3.00 -7.96 -5.00
CA ALA A 111 4.24 -7.49 -4.39
C ALA A 111 4.17 -7.58 -2.85
N LEU A 112 3.08 -7.14 -2.22
CA LEU A 112 2.91 -7.22 -0.77
C LEU A 112 2.82 -8.66 -0.26
N LEU A 113 2.18 -9.57 -1.00
CA LEU A 113 2.10 -10.99 -0.64
C LEU A 113 3.50 -11.64 -0.69
N GLU A 114 4.33 -11.28 -1.67
CA GLU A 114 5.73 -11.72 -1.71
C GLU A 114 6.55 -11.16 -0.55
N VAL A 115 6.33 -9.90 -0.18
CA VAL A 115 6.94 -9.30 1.02
C VAL A 115 6.47 -10.01 2.30
N ALA A 116 5.18 -10.39 2.38
CA ALA A 116 4.63 -11.12 3.52
C ALA A 116 5.24 -12.53 3.67
N LYS A 117 5.62 -13.18 2.55
CA LYS A 117 6.31 -14.48 2.56
C LYS A 117 7.80 -14.35 2.93
N THR A 118 8.48 -13.35 2.37
CA THR A 118 9.95 -13.22 2.51
C THR A 118 10.38 -12.39 3.72
N GLY A 119 9.46 -11.61 4.29
CA GLY A 119 9.75 -10.66 5.37
C GLY A 119 10.60 -9.47 4.93
N LYS A 120 10.85 -9.29 3.62
CA LYS A 120 11.74 -8.24 3.11
C LYS A 120 11.16 -7.56 1.88
N ALA A 121 11.13 -6.23 1.90
CA ALA A 121 10.86 -5.43 0.71
C ALA A 121 12.14 -5.33 -0.14
N LYS A 122 12.07 -5.74 -1.42
CA LYS A 122 13.20 -5.58 -2.37
C LYS A 122 13.58 -4.11 -2.56
N LYS A 123 12.56 -3.26 -2.73
CA LYS A 123 12.66 -1.80 -2.78
C LYS A 123 11.58 -1.22 -1.86
N PRO A 124 11.90 -0.24 -1.00
CA PRO A 124 10.91 0.38 -0.13
C PRO A 124 9.94 1.31 -0.88
N VAL A 125 10.34 1.80 -2.06
CA VAL A 125 9.53 2.65 -2.95
C VAL A 125 9.49 2.03 -4.33
N VAL A 126 8.29 1.82 -4.84
CA VAL A 126 8.01 1.17 -6.12
C VAL A 126 7.20 2.13 -6.97
N TRP A 127 7.65 2.33 -8.20
CA TRP A 127 6.96 3.16 -9.18
C TRP A 127 6.25 2.23 -10.17
N LEU A 128 4.94 2.39 -10.33
CA LEU A 128 4.12 1.55 -11.20
C LEU A 128 3.45 2.38 -12.28
N SER A 129 3.46 1.93 -13.54
CA SER A 129 2.77 2.58 -14.66
C SER A 129 3.19 4.05 -14.88
N THR A 130 4.44 4.36 -14.54
CA THR A 130 5.09 5.66 -14.73
C THR A 130 6.19 5.55 -15.78
N ARG A 131 6.32 6.57 -16.65
CA ARG A 131 7.36 6.57 -17.69
C ARG A 131 8.75 6.82 -17.09
N GLY A 132 9.77 6.16 -17.64
CA GLY A 132 11.18 6.45 -17.35
C GLY A 132 11.71 5.86 -16.04
N VAL A 133 11.02 4.87 -15.47
CA VAL A 133 11.46 4.12 -14.29
C VAL A 133 11.24 2.63 -14.51
N ASP A 134 12.18 1.81 -14.03
CA ASP A 134 12.04 0.36 -14.07
C ASP A 134 10.90 -0.10 -13.15
N GLU A 135 9.97 -0.88 -13.69
CA GLU A 135 8.90 -1.49 -12.90
C GLU A 135 9.46 -2.61 -12.00
N TRP A 136 8.91 -2.70 -10.78
CA TRP A 136 9.12 -3.66 -9.69
C TRP A 136 10.19 -4.76 -9.87
#